data_AF-A0A3B0RH81-F1
#
_entry.id   AF-A0A3B0RH81-F1
#
_cell.length_a   1.000
_cell.length_b   1.000
_cell.length_c   1.000
_cell.angle_alpha   90.00
_cell.angle_beta   90.00
_cell.angle_gamma   90.00
#
_symmetry.space_group_name_H-M   'P 1'
#
loop_
_entity.id
_entity.type
_entity.pdbx_description
1 polymer ?
#
loop_
_entity_poly.entity_id
_entity_poly.type
_entity_poly.pdbx_seq_one_letter_code
_entity_poly.pdbx_strand_id
1 'polypeptide(L)'
;MKLATLKNDTRDGRLVVVSKDLTRCCGAENIAPTLQAALDDWTKCAPKLEALYRDVEHQAVPCERFHEREAHSPLPRAYQWADGSAYINHVELVRKARGAKVPESFYHDPLMYQGGSDAFLAPRDPIPLGDPKWGCDMEGEVAVITDDVPAGASADEAADHIKLVMLCNDVSLRGLIPGELAKGFGFFQSKPPSAFSPVCVTPDELGDAWKDNVIHLPLMVDYNREPFGRTNAGVDATFSLAELVAHAAKTRPLCAGTIIGSGTVSNQGADGDPGKPVSEGGLGYSCIAEIRMIETIASGEPKTPFMRSGDTVKIQMLDADGRSIFGAIRQEVVAV
;
A
#
# COMPACT_ATOMS: atom_id res chain seq x y z
N MET A 1 -4.83 -16.98 5.74
CA MET A 1 -5.65 -16.22 6.72
C MET A 1 -5.68 -14.70 6.52
N LYS A 2 -6.62 -14.02 7.19
CA LYS A 2 -6.75 -12.55 7.26
C LYS A 2 -6.55 -12.03 8.70
N LEU A 3 -5.70 -11.01 8.86
CA LEU A 3 -5.35 -10.40 10.15
C LEU A 3 -5.61 -8.90 10.16
N ALA A 4 -5.98 -8.36 11.31
CA ALA A 4 -6.13 -6.92 11.52
C ALA A 4 -5.70 -6.52 12.93
N THR A 5 -5.52 -5.21 13.14
CA THR A 5 -5.29 -4.62 14.45
C THR A 5 -6.44 -3.68 14.77
N LEU A 6 -7.18 -3.96 15.85
CA LEU A 6 -8.22 -3.07 16.36
C LEU A 6 -7.64 -2.04 17.32
N LYS A 7 -8.19 -0.82 17.28
CA LYS A 7 -7.89 0.26 18.22
C LYS A 7 -8.24 -0.17 19.65
N ASN A 8 -7.37 0.13 20.61
CA ASN A 8 -7.59 -0.02 22.05
C ASN A 8 -6.81 1.06 22.81
N ASP A 9 -6.69 0.93 24.14
CA ASP A 9 -5.96 1.91 24.98
C ASP A 9 -4.42 1.80 24.89
N THR A 10 -3.88 1.02 23.95
CA THR A 10 -2.44 0.82 23.75
C THR A 10 -1.99 1.34 22.39
N ARG A 11 -0.68 1.55 22.21
CA ARG A 11 -0.11 2.12 20.97
C ARG A 11 -0.14 1.15 19.79
N ASP A 12 -0.06 -0.15 20.07
CA ASP A 12 0.03 -1.21 19.04
C ASP A 12 -1.31 -1.90 18.79
N GLY A 13 -2.39 -1.42 19.42
CA GLY A 13 -3.72 -1.97 19.27
C GLY A 13 -3.85 -3.40 19.81
N ARG A 14 -4.79 -4.13 19.22
CA ARG A 14 -5.13 -5.51 19.57
C ARG A 14 -5.22 -6.37 18.31
N LEU A 15 -4.42 -7.44 18.25
CA LEU A 15 -4.46 -8.38 17.13
C LEU A 15 -5.78 -9.15 17.10
N VAL A 16 -6.41 -9.19 15.94
CA VAL A 16 -7.58 -10.02 15.66
C VAL A 16 -7.40 -10.82 14.38
N VAL A 17 -7.98 -12.01 14.34
CA VAL A 17 -8.17 -12.79 13.11
C VAL A 17 -9.54 -12.45 12.55
N VAL A 18 -9.61 -12.13 11.25
CA VAL A 18 -10.82 -11.62 10.58
C VAL A 18 -11.36 -12.69 9.63
N SER A 19 -12.68 -12.82 9.53
CA SER A 19 -13.32 -13.74 8.58
C SER A 19 -13.05 -13.34 7.13
N LYS A 20 -13.14 -14.30 6.21
CA LYS A 20 -12.91 -14.10 4.78
C LYS A 20 -13.82 -13.02 4.19
N ASP A 21 -15.06 -12.97 4.63
CA ASP A 21 -16.06 -11.98 4.22
C ASP A 21 -15.93 -10.62 4.93
N LEU A 22 -14.94 -10.46 5.81
CA LEU A 22 -14.65 -9.25 6.58
C LEU A 22 -15.76 -8.81 7.53
N THR A 23 -16.68 -9.71 7.90
CA THR A 23 -17.82 -9.35 8.76
C THR A 23 -17.60 -9.68 10.24
N ARG A 24 -16.72 -10.62 10.55
CA ARG A 24 -16.46 -11.12 11.90
C ARG A 24 -14.99 -11.11 12.22
N CYS A 25 -14.65 -11.04 13.50
CA CYS A 25 -13.31 -11.29 13.98
C CYS A 25 -13.31 -11.95 15.36
N CYS A 26 -12.16 -12.52 15.72
CA CYS A 26 -11.86 -13.01 17.06
C CYS A 26 -10.51 -12.46 17.52
N GLY A 27 -10.43 -12.06 18.79
CA GLY A 27 -9.18 -11.69 19.44
C GLY A 27 -8.17 -12.84 19.44
N ALA A 28 -6.90 -12.51 19.22
CA ALA A 28 -5.79 -13.47 19.18
C ALA A 28 -4.87 -13.36 20.39
N GLU A 29 -5.30 -12.73 21.49
CA GLU A 29 -4.48 -12.35 22.64
C GLU A 29 -3.81 -13.56 23.33
N ASN A 30 -4.42 -14.74 23.26
CA ASN A 30 -3.86 -16.00 23.75
C ASN A 30 -2.73 -16.57 22.86
N ILE A 31 -2.58 -16.05 21.65
CA ILE A 31 -1.53 -16.41 20.68
C ILE A 31 -0.45 -15.33 20.67
N ALA A 32 -0.85 -14.08 20.44
CA ALA A 32 0.00 -12.90 20.50
C ALA A 32 -0.86 -11.65 20.78
N PRO A 33 -0.41 -10.71 21.62
CA PRO A 33 -1.20 -9.52 21.96
C PRO A 33 -1.32 -8.52 20.79
N THR A 34 -0.33 -8.47 19.89
CA THR A 34 -0.24 -7.52 18.78
C THR A 34 0.28 -8.21 17.52
N LEU A 35 0.07 -7.59 16.35
CA LEU A 35 0.59 -8.14 15.09
C LEU A 35 2.13 -8.20 15.09
N GLN A 36 2.79 -7.17 15.62
CA GLN A 36 4.26 -7.18 15.75
C GLN A 36 4.74 -8.35 16.60
N ALA A 37 4.11 -8.60 17.76
CA ALA A 37 4.49 -9.74 18.60
C ALA A 37 4.26 -11.10 17.91
N ALA A 38 3.25 -11.20 17.03
CA ALA A 38 3.06 -12.39 16.20
C ALA A 38 4.17 -12.53 15.15
N LEU A 39 4.61 -11.44 14.53
CA LEU A 39 5.68 -11.41 13.53
C LEU A 39 7.04 -11.75 14.14
N ASP A 40 7.33 -11.25 15.35
CA ASP A 40 8.56 -11.53 16.10
C ASP A 40 8.74 -13.04 16.42
N ASP A 41 7.66 -13.84 16.43
CA ASP A 41 7.70 -15.29 16.63
C ASP A 41 6.80 -16.03 15.60
N TRP A 42 6.84 -15.58 14.34
CA TRP A 42 5.91 -16.00 13.29
C TRP A 42 5.81 -17.51 13.12
N THR A 43 6.94 -18.23 13.19
CA THR A 43 6.97 -19.69 13.08
C THR A 43 6.10 -20.38 14.14
N LYS A 44 5.98 -19.82 15.36
CA LYS A 44 5.14 -20.37 16.42
C LYS A 44 3.71 -19.82 16.38
N CYS A 45 3.54 -18.56 16.01
CA CYS A 45 2.24 -17.88 16.01
C CYS A 45 1.37 -18.24 14.80
N ALA A 46 1.95 -18.30 13.60
CA ALA A 46 1.19 -18.46 12.35
C ALA A 46 0.34 -19.75 12.32
N PRO A 47 0.82 -20.94 12.72
CA PRO A 47 -0.03 -22.14 12.72
C PRO A 47 -1.23 -22.03 13.67
N LYS A 48 -1.08 -21.30 14.77
CA LYS A 48 -2.16 -21.07 15.74
C LYS A 48 -3.16 -20.04 15.23
N LEU A 49 -2.67 -18.97 14.59
CA LEU A 49 -3.52 -17.96 13.96
C LEU A 49 -4.32 -18.56 12.80
N GLU A 50 -3.72 -19.45 12.02
CA GLU A 50 -4.39 -20.17 10.94
C GLU A 50 -5.46 -21.13 11.47
N ALA A 51 -5.22 -21.80 12.61
CA ALA A 51 -6.25 -22.57 13.31
C ALA A 51 -7.41 -21.68 13.77
N LEU A 52 -7.10 -20.53 14.39
CA LEU A 52 -8.12 -19.56 14.80
C LEU A 52 -8.90 -19.00 13.60
N TYR A 53 -8.25 -18.81 12.45
CA TYR A 53 -8.91 -18.37 11.22
C TYR A 53 -9.97 -19.37 10.75
N ARG A 54 -9.63 -20.67 10.71
CA ARG A 54 -10.61 -21.72 10.43
C ARG A 54 -11.75 -21.74 11.45
N ASP A 55 -11.45 -21.54 12.73
CA ASP A 55 -12.47 -21.50 13.78
C ASP A 55 -13.40 -20.28 13.63
N VAL A 56 -12.89 -19.12 13.20
CA VAL A 56 -13.68 -17.92 12.89
C VAL A 56 -14.57 -18.13 11.66
N GLU A 57 -14.05 -18.79 10.62
CA GLU A 57 -14.82 -19.15 9.43
C GLU A 57 -15.99 -20.08 9.77
N HIS A 58 -15.75 -21.07 10.63
CA HIS A 58 -16.76 -22.03 11.09
C HIS A 58 -17.59 -21.54 12.28
N GLN A 59 -17.30 -20.35 12.82
CA GLN A 59 -17.90 -19.81 14.06
C GLN A 59 -17.81 -20.80 15.24
N ALA A 60 -16.71 -21.56 15.31
CA ALA A 60 -16.43 -22.50 16.40
C ALA A 60 -15.84 -21.81 17.65
N VAL A 61 -15.48 -20.52 17.53
CA VAL A 61 -15.05 -19.64 18.62
C VAL A 61 -15.97 -18.42 18.73
N PRO A 62 -16.04 -17.77 19.90
CA PRO A 62 -16.75 -16.51 20.04
C PRO A 62 -16.21 -15.47 19.05
N CYS A 63 -17.09 -14.96 18.19
CA CYS A 63 -16.76 -13.93 17.22
C CYS A 63 -17.52 -12.65 17.55
N GLU A 64 -16.85 -11.51 17.36
CA GLU A 64 -17.49 -10.20 17.34
C GLU A 64 -17.59 -9.68 15.90
N ARG A 65 -18.35 -8.60 15.69
CA ARG A 65 -18.46 -7.97 14.38
C ARG A 65 -17.17 -7.20 14.09
N PHE A 66 -16.58 -7.42 12.92
CA PHE A 66 -15.46 -6.62 12.47
C PHE A 66 -15.97 -5.29 11.90
N HIS A 67 -15.41 -4.19 12.42
CA HIS A 67 -15.73 -2.84 11.99
C HIS A 67 -14.45 -2.15 11.48
N GLU A 68 -14.34 -1.94 10.17
CA GLU A 68 -13.15 -1.31 9.57
C GLU A 68 -12.82 0.08 10.15
N ARG A 69 -13.82 0.82 10.66
CA ARG A 69 -13.62 2.13 11.32
C ARG A 69 -12.93 2.04 12.69
N GLU A 70 -12.96 0.86 13.31
CA GLU A 70 -12.33 0.56 14.59
C GLU A 70 -10.95 -0.08 14.39
N ALA A 71 -10.56 -0.36 13.14
CA ALA A 71 -9.23 -0.86 12.81
C ALA A 71 -8.20 0.28 12.78
N HIS A 72 -6.97 -0.03 13.17
CA HIS A 72 -5.77 0.70 12.76
C HIS A 72 -5.30 0.20 11.39
N SER A 73 -4.23 0.83 10.85
CA SER A 73 -3.32 0.10 9.95
C SER A 73 -2.83 -1.19 10.64
N PRO A 74 -2.56 -2.31 9.93
CA PRO A 74 -2.29 -3.59 10.57
C PRO A 74 -1.09 -3.54 11.54
N LEU A 75 -0.06 -2.78 11.20
CA LEU A 75 0.92 -2.26 12.15
C LEU A 75 0.63 -0.77 12.34
N PRO A 76 0.11 -0.31 13.50
CA PRO A 76 -0.16 1.12 13.73
C PRO A 76 1.12 1.97 13.74
N ARG A 77 2.21 1.32 14.15
CA ARG A 77 3.60 1.75 14.03
C ARG A 77 4.43 0.52 13.69
N ALA A 78 5.50 0.71 12.93
CA ALA A 78 6.43 -0.34 12.53
C ALA A 78 7.87 0.11 12.78
N TYR A 79 8.78 -0.85 12.75
CA TYR A 79 10.21 -0.55 12.85
C TYR A 79 10.81 -0.07 11.52
N GLN A 80 10.14 -0.36 10.40
CA GLN A 80 10.60 0.05 9.08
C GLN A 80 9.45 0.14 8.06
N TRP A 81 9.44 1.24 7.31
CA TRP A 81 8.69 1.43 6.07
C TRP A 81 9.69 1.85 5.00
N ALA A 82 9.84 1.03 3.96
CA ALA A 82 10.64 1.38 2.79
C ALA A 82 9.78 1.17 1.55
N ASP A 83 9.69 2.20 0.73
CA ASP A 83 8.77 2.21 -0.39
C ASP A 83 9.51 2.28 -1.71
N GLY A 84 9.12 1.39 -2.62
CA GLY A 84 9.76 1.17 -3.90
C GLY A 84 9.19 2.03 -5.03
N SER A 85 9.62 1.74 -6.24
CA SER A 85 8.93 2.18 -7.46
C SER A 85 8.95 1.05 -8.49
N ALA A 86 8.12 0.05 -8.26
CA ALA A 86 8.01 -1.16 -9.08
C ALA A 86 7.50 -0.86 -10.51
N TYR A 87 6.67 0.17 -10.68
CA TYR A 87 6.03 0.49 -11.94
C TYR A 87 6.79 1.65 -12.60
N ILE A 88 7.78 1.36 -13.44
CA ILE A 88 8.63 2.38 -14.06
C ILE A 88 7.84 3.34 -14.97
N ASN A 89 6.68 2.91 -15.49
CA ASN A 89 5.73 3.78 -16.18
C ASN A 89 5.41 5.06 -15.38
N HIS A 90 5.21 4.95 -14.07
CA HIS A 90 4.97 6.10 -13.19
C HIS A 90 6.14 7.11 -13.27
N VAL A 91 7.36 6.61 -13.17
CA VAL A 91 8.59 7.42 -13.19
C VAL A 91 8.83 8.05 -14.56
N GLU A 92 8.54 7.32 -15.64
CA GLU A 92 8.58 7.80 -17.01
C GLU A 92 7.68 9.02 -17.22
N LEU A 93 6.42 8.95 -16.75
CA LEU A 93 5.47 10.05 -16.88
C LEU A 93 5.94 11.30 -16.13
N VAL A 94 6.39 11.13 -14.89
CA VAL A 94 6.92 12.24 -14.07
C VAL A 94 8.12 12.91 -14.73
N ARG A 95 9.03 12.13 -15.32
CA ARG A 95 10.22 12.68 -16.00
C ARG A 95 9.89 13.32 -17.34
N LYS A 96 9.03 12.67 -18.15
CA LYS A 96 8.64 13.16 -19.47
C LYS A 96 7.93 14.52 -19.38
N ALA A 97 7.06 14.70 -18.39
CA ALA A 97 6.41 16.00 -18.13
C ALA A 97 7.40 17.12 -17.75
N ARG A 98 8.62 16.77 -17.32
CA ARG A 98 9.72 17.71 -17.03
C ARG A 98 10.75 17.79 -18.15
N GLY A 99 10.51 17.16 -19.30
CA GLY A 99 11.45 17.10 -20.42
C GLY A 99 12.71 16.28 -20.14
N ALA A 100 12.70 15.40 -19.14
CA ALA A 100 13.83 14.56 -18.75
C ALA A 100 13.64 13.11 -19.24
N LYS A 101 14.75 12.44 -19.57
CA LYS A 101 14.76 11.00 -19.87
C LYS A 101 14.91 10.18 -18.58
N VAL A 102 14.30 9.00 -18.56
CA VAL A 102 14.57 7.97 -17.54
C VAL A 102 15.96 7.36 -17.84
N PRO A 103 16.85 7.21 -16.85
CA PRO A 103 18.12 6.53 -17.05
C PRO A 103 17.86 5.02 -17.24
N GLU A 104 18.60 4.39 -18.15
CA GLU A 104 18.45 2.95 -18.45
C GLU A 104 18.55 2.07 -17.19
N SER A 105 19.36 2.48 -16.22
CA SER A 105 19.52 1.73 -14.97
C SER A 105 18.21 1.54 -14.20
N PHE A 106 17.21 2.41 -14.36
CA PHE A 106 15.96 2.34 -13.60
C PHE A 106 15.11 1.11 -13.96
N TYR A 107 15.32 0.50 -15.13
CA TYR A 107 14.63 -0.74 -15.52
C TYR A 107 15.25 -1.99 -14.89
N HIS A 108 16.41 -1.87 -14.23
CA HIS A 108 17.17 -3.01 -13.67
C HIS A 108 17.67 -2.77 -12.24
N ASP A 109 17.55 -1.56 -11.72
CA ASP A 109 17.94 -1.16 -10.36
C ASP A 109 16.76 -0.44 -9.70
N PRO A 110 16.03 -1.12 -8.79
CA PRO A 110 14.85 -0.55 -8.14
C PRO A 110 15.15 0.78 -7.45
N LEU A 111 14.22 1.73 -7.55
CA LEU A 111 14.21 2.90 -6.69
C LEU A 111 13.56 2.53 -5.36
N MET A 112 14.10 3.05 -4.27
CA MET A 112 13.53 2.90 -2.95
C MET A 112 13.89 4.08 -2.06
N TYR A 113 12.96 4.49 -1.20
CA TYR A 113 13.22 5.48 -0.16
C TYR A 113 12.77 4.98 1.22
N GLN A 114 13.35 5.55 2.27
CA GLN A 114 12.96 5.27 3.65
C GLN A 114 11.80 6.20 4.04
N GLY A 115 10.63 5.64 4.37
CA GLY A 115 9.47 6.39 4.83
C GLY A 115 9.34 6.43 6.35
N GLY A 116 8.46 7.32 6.84
CA GLY A 116 8.08 7.38 8.26
C GLY A 116 7.21 6.17 8.65
N SER A 117 7.46 5.56 9.80
CA SER A 117 6.81 4.31 10.22
C SER A 117 6.24 4.33 11.63
N ASP A 118 6.37 5.43 12.36
CA ASP A 118 6.05 5.51 13.78
C ASP A 118 4.61 5.96 14.10
N ALA A 119 3.85 6.40 13.08
CA ALA A 119 2.54 7.03 13.28
C ALA A 119 1.60 6.90 12.06
N PHE A 120 1.41 5.69 11.51
CA PHE A 120 0.51 5.50 10.37
C PHE A 120 -0.92 5.94 10.68
N LEU A 121 -1.60 6.49 9.67
CA LEU A 121 -3.03 6.75 9.76
C LEU A 121 -3.79 5.43 9.80
N ALA A 122 -4.93 5.39 10.49
CA ALA A 122 -5.85 4.28 10.35
C ALA A 122 -6.56 4.34 8.97
N PRO A 123 -7.03 3.22 8.42
CA PRO A 123 -7.69 3.17 7.10
C PRO A 123 -8.89 4.11 6.96
N ARG A 124 -9.53 4.48 8.08
CA ARG A 124 -10.71 5.35 8.14
C ARG A 124 -10.46 6.69 8.83
N ASP A 125 -9.22 6.99 9.21
CA ASP A 125 -8.86 8.27 9.81
C ASP A 125 -8.62 9.32 8.70
N PRO A 126 -8.90 10.61 8.98
CA PRO A 126 -8.73 11.67 7.99
C PRO A 126 -7.26 11.87 7.63
N ILE A 127 -7.02 12.43 6.44
CA ILE A 127 -5.71 12.93 6.01
C ILE A 127 -5.58 14.38 6.48
N PRO A 128 -4.71 14.70 7.45
CA PRO A 128 -4.53 16.08 7.90
C PRO A 128 -3.77 16.91 6.85
N LEU A 129 -4.27 18.10 6.54
CA LEU A 129 -3.66 19.02 5.57
C LEU A 129 -3.59 20.45 6.10
N GLY A 130 -2.38 20.93 6.39
CA GLY A 130 -2.17 22.28 6.93
C GLY A 130 -2.27 23.40 5.89
N ASP A 131 -1.74 23.19 4.68
CA ASP A 131 -1.84 24.16 3.58
C ASP A 131 -2.22 23.44 2.26
N PRO A 132 -3.35 23.78 1.61
CA PRO A 132 -3.72 23.26 0.30
C PRO A 132 -2.65 23.44 -0.79
N LYS A 133 -1.77 24.44 -0.67
CA LYS A 133 -0.66 24.67 -1.62
C LYS A 133 0.40 23.58 -1.58
N TRP A 134 0.44 22.76 -0.52
CA TRP A 134 1.35 21.61 -0.46
C TRP A 134 0.98 20.51 -1.47
N GLY A 135 -0.21 20.56 -2.07
CA GLY A 135 -0.62 19.66 -3.15
C GLY A 135 -0.80 18.23 -2.67
N CYS A 136 -1.80 18.02 -1.80
CA CYS A 136 -2.12 16.72 -1.23
C CYS A 136 -2.60 15.73 -2.31
N ASP A 137 -1.99 14.55 -2.34
CA ASP A 137 -2.26 13.50 -3.32
C ASP A 137 -2.35 12.15 -2.63
N MET A 138 -3.16 11.26 -3.20
CA MET A 138 -3.15 9.84 -2.84
C MET A 138 -2.15 9.09 -3.71
N GLU A 139 -1.61 8.00 -3.18
CA GLU A 139 -0.84 7.02 -3.96
C GLU A 139 -1.32 5.63 -3.60
N GLY A 140 -2.09 5.02 -4.50
CA GLY A 140 -2.58 3.65 -4.32
C GLY A 140 -1.50 2.62 -4.62
N GLU A 141 -1.19 1.78 -3.63
CA GLU A 141 -0.11 0.79 -3.74
C GLU A 141 -0.46 -0.55 -3.09
N VAL A 142 0.43 -1.52 -3.30
CA VAL A 142 0.47 -2.80 -2.57
C VAL A 142 1.71 -2.79 -1.68
N ALA A 143 1.59 -3.31 -0.46
CA ALA A 143 2.71 -3.48 0.45
C ALA A 143 2.76 -4.90 1.02
N VAL A 144 3.97 -5.35 1.35
CA VAL A 144 4.23 -6.63 2.02
C VAL A 144 4.87 -6.40 3.39
N ILE A 145 4.63 -7.34 4.30
CA ILE A 145 5.28 -7.41 5.61
C ILE A 145 6.12 -8.68 5.66
N THR A 146 7.38 -8.55 6.05
CA THR A 146 8.31 -9.67 6.14
C THR A 146 8.48 -10.19 7.57
N ASP A 147 8.95 -11.43 7.71
CA ASP A 147 9.72 -11.81 8.90
C ASP A 147 11.17 -11.29 8.78
N ASP A 148 12.12 -11.86 9.53
CA ASP A 148 13.52 -11.46 9.47
C ASP A 148 14.16 -11.87 8.13
N VAL A 149 14.63 -10.88 7.37
CA VAL A 149 15.34 -11.07 6.10
C VAL A 149 16.84 -10.87 6.32
N PRO A 150 17.70 -11.84 5.98
CA PRO A 150 19.14 -11.68 6.10
C PRO A 150 19.68 -10.64 5.11
N ALA A 151 20.75 -9.94 5.51
CA ALA A 151 21.45 -9.03 4.59
C ALA A 151 21.99 -9.81 3.39
N GLY A 152 21.77 -9.29 2.19
CA GLY A 152 22.21 -9.90 0.93
C GLY A 152 21.30 -11.04 0.44
N ALA A 153 20.10 -11.21 0.99
CA ALA A 153 19.12 -12.15 0.47
C ALA A 153 18.85 -11.92 -1.03
N SER A 154 18.81 -13.01 -1.79
CA SER A 154 18.34 -13.03 -3.18
C SER A 154 16.83 -12.78 -3.27
N ALA A 155 16.31 -12.48 -4.45
CA ALA A 155 14.86 -12.32 -4.67
C ALA A 155 14.09 -13.61 -4.33
N ASP A 156 14.63 -14.78 -4.64
CA ASP A 156 14.01 -16.06 -4.32
C ASP A 156 13.95 -16.29 -2.80
N GLU A 157 15.04 -16.04 -2.08
CA GLU A 157 15.04 -16.10 -0.61
C GLU A 157 14.08 -15.06 -0.01
N ALA A 158 14.09 -13.83 -0.54
CA ALA A 158 13.22 -12.75 -0.08
C ALA A 158 11.72 -13.08 -0.27
N ALA A 159 11.35 -13.85 -1.29
CA ALA A 159 9.98 -14.30 -1.51
C ALA A 159 9.47 -15.15 -0.33
N ASP A 160 10.29 -16.06 0.19
CA ASP A 160 9.95 -16.91 1.34
C ASP A 160 9.76 -16.12 2.64
N HIS A 161 10.29 -14.90 2.70
CA HIS A 161 10.19 -14.01 3.85
C HIS A 161 8.91 -13.15 3.85
N ILE A 162 8.16 -13.07 2.75
CA ILE A 162 6.90 -12.33 2.69
C ILE A 162 5.81 -13.09 3.46
N LYS A 163 5.30 -12.51 4.55
CA LYS A 163 4.28 -13.16 5.40
C LYS A 163 2.89 -12.62 5.20
N LEU A 164 2.78 -11.32 4.93
CA LEU A 164 1.50 -10.64 4.81
C LEU A 164 1.55 -9.63 3.67
N VAL A 165 0.37 -9.38 3.10
CA VAL A 165 0.13 -8.44 2.00
C VAL A 165 -1.01 -7.50 2.41
N MET A 166 -0.91 -6.23 2.06
CA MET A 166 -1.91 -5.20 2.34
C MET A 166 -1.90 -4.11 1.26
N LEU A 167 -2.90 -3.23 1.28
CA LEU A 167 -2.91 -2.04 0.40
C LEU A 167 -2.34 -0.83 1.15
N CYS A 168 -1.78 0.12 0.42
CA CYS A 168 -1.25 1.38 0.94
C CYS A 168 -1.92 2.58 0.27
N ASN A 169 -2.10 3.65 1.03
CA ASN A 169 -2.23 5.01 0.55
C ASN A 169 -0.97 5.78 0.99
N ASP A 170 0.00 5.96 0.09
CA ASP A 170 1.23 6.69 0.38
C ASP A 170 1.06 8.21 0.16
N VAL A 171 0.35 8.82 1.13
CA VAL A 171 -0.05 10.24 1.08
C VAL A 171 1.14 11.12 0.75
N SER A 172 0.97 11.98 -0.24
CA SER A 172 2.05 12.80 -0.79
C SER A 172 1.69 14.27 -0.86
N LEU A 173 2.68 15.13 -0.57
CA LEU A 173 2.57 16.58 -0.68
C LEU A 173 3.41 17.07 -1.86
N ARG A 174 2.84 16.94 -3.07
CA ARG A 174 3.53 17.11 -4.35
C ARG A 174 4.15 18.49 -4.55
N GLY A 175 3.59 19.52 -3.92
CA GLY A 175 4.14 20.88 -3.94
C GLY A 175 5.45 21.02 -3.17
N LEU A 176 5.70 20.16 -2.17
CA LEU A 176 6.93 20.15 -1.37
C LEU A 176 8.03 19.28 -2.00
N ILE A 177 7.66 18.25 -2.77
CA ILE A 177 8.59 17.26 -3.35
C ILE A 177 9.77 17.90 -4.11
N PRO A 178 9.56 18.83 -5.09
CA PRO A 178 10.68 19.35 -5.88
C PRO A 178 11.73 20.08 -5.03
N GLY A 179 11.27 20.89 -4.07
CA GLY A 179 12.16 21.63 -3.17
C GLY A 179 12.90 20.71 -2.19
N GLU A 180 12.24 19.66 -1.72
CA GLU A 180 12.85 18.69 -0.80
C GLU A 180 13.90 17.81 -1.51
N LEU A 181 13.57 17.26 -2.67
CA LEU A 181 14.51 16.46 -3.46
C LEU A 181 15.70 17.26 -3.95
N ALA A 182 15.53 18.56 -4.24
CA ALA A 182 16.64 19.45 -4.61
C ALA A 182 17.68 19.60 -3.49
N LYS A 183 17.34 19.29 -2.24
CA LYS A 183 18.28 19.28 -1.10
C LYS A 183 19.15 18.01 -1.07
N GLY A 184 18.79 16.99 -1.85
CA GLY A 184 19.57 15.75 -2.01
C GLY A 184 19.43 14.73 -0.88
N PHE A 185 18.44 14.88 0.00
CA PHE A 185 18.25 14.04 1.21
C PHE A 185 16.97 13.19 1.16
N GLY A 186 16.46 12.89 -0.04
CA GLY A 186 15.24 12.10 -0.21
C GLY A 186 13.98 12.85 0.25
N PHE A 187 12.97 12.09 0.65
CA PHE A 187 11.68 12.61 1.13
C PHE A 187 11.64 12.61 2.66
N PHE A 188 10.98 13.61 3.23
CA PHE A 188 10.70 13.66 4.67
C PHE A 188 9.40 14.43 4.95
N GLN A 189 9.39 15.73 4.68
CA GLN A 189 8.21 16.58 4.85
C GLN A 189 7.16 16.34 3.78
N SER A 190 7.60 15.96 2.58
CA SER A 190 6.70 15.76 1.45
C SER A 190 6.00 14.41 1.42
N LYS A 191 6.37 13.49 2.33
CA LYS A 191 5.73 12.18 2.57
C LYS A 191 5.23 12.12 4.03
N PRO A 192 4.06 12.72 4.33
CA PRO A 192 3.42 12.60 5.65
C PRO A 192 3.01 11.15 5.95
N PRO A 193 2.43 10.85 7.13
CA PRO A 193 2.06 9.48 7.47
C PRO A 193 1.12 8.82 6.44
N SER A 194 1.56 7.67 5.92
CA SER A 194 0.78 6.80 5.03
C SER A 194 -0.35 6.09 5.80
N ALA A 195 -1.28 5.46 5.07
CA ALA A 195 -2.34 4.61 5.63
C ALA A 195 -2.33 3.24 4.96
N PHE A 196 -2.64 2.17 5.70
CA PHE A 196 -2.78 0.82 5.15
C PHE A 196 -4.21 0.30 5.26
N SER A 197 -4.52 -0.74 4.48
CA SER A 197 -5.84 -1.38 4.50
C SER A 197 -6.22 -1.93 5.87
N PRO A 198 -7.52 -2.01 6.22
CA PRO A 198 -7.97 -2.54 7.52
C PRO A 198 -7.48 -3.94 7.84
N VAL A 199 -7.22 -4.74 6.81
CA VAL A 199 -6.77 -6.13 6.91
C VAL A 199 -5.51 -6.30 6.07
N CYS A 200 -4.58 -7.09 6.60
CA CYS A 200 -3.52 -7.73 5.83
C CYS A 200 -3.80 -9.24 5.71
N VAL A 201 -3.39 -9.85 4.60
CA VAL A 201 -3.68 -11.27 4.32
C VAL A 201 -2.38 -12.03 4.06
N THR A 202 -2.35 -13.32 4.37
CA THR A 202 -1.23 -14.18 3.95
C THR A 202 -1.28 -14.40 2.43
N PRO A 203 -0.13 -14.60 1.75
CA PRO A 203 -0.11 -14.80 0.30
C PRO A 203 -1.04 -15.91 -0.22
N ASP A 204 -1.19 -17.00 0.52
CA ASP A 204 -2.09 -18.11 0.16
C ASP A 204 -3.58 -17.71 0.13
N GLU A 205 -4.01 -16.70 0.89
CA GLU A 205 -5.39 -16.21 0.88
C GLU A 205 -5.74 -15.53 -0.45
N LEU A 206 -4.74 -15.05 -1.20
CA LEU A 206 -4.92 -14.46 -2.53
C LEU A 206 -5.09 -15.52 -3.63
N GLY A 207 -4.76 -16.79 -3.35
CA GLY A 207 -4.87 -17.89 -4.31
C GLY A 207 -4.13 -17.60 -5.62
N ASP A 208 -4.78 -17.88 -6.76
CA ASP A 208 -4.22 -17.69 -8.10
C ASP A 208 -3.91 -16.22 -8.44
N ALA A 209 -4.44 -15.26 -7.68
CA ALA A 209 -4.12 -13.86 -7.87
C ALA A 209 -2.71 -13.50 -7.38
N TRP A 210 -2.12 -14.29 -6.47
CA TRP A 210 -0.73 -14.11 -6.06
C TRP A 210 0.19 -14.97 -6.92
N LYS A 211 0.90 -14.34 -7.85
CA LYS A 211 1.78 -15.04 -8.79
C LYS A 211 3.03 -14.22 -9.04
N ASP A 212 4.18 -14.90 -9.04
CA ASP A 212 5.49 -14.29 -9.29
C ASP A 212 5.77 -13.13 -8.29
N ASN A 213 5.27 -13.26 -7.05
CA ASN A 213 5.37 -12.26 -5.99
C ASN A 213 4.73 -10.89 -6.33
N VAL A 214 3.66 -10.92 -7.14
CA VAL A 214 2.83 -9.77 -7.51
C VAL A 214 1.35 -10.16 -7.43
N ILE A 215 0.46 -9.21 -7.13
CA ILE A 215 -0.99 -9.42 -7.15
C ILE A 215 -1.55 -9.12 -8.55
N HIS A 216 -2.20 -10.08 -9.19
CA HIS A 216 -2.79 -9.96 -10.54
C HIS A 216 -4.27 -9.52 -10.51
N LEU A 217 -4.56 -8.44 -9.79
CA LEU A 217 -5.92 -7.88 -9.65
C LEU A 217 -5.95 -6.35 -9.80
N PRO A 218 -7.09 -5.77 -10.21
CA PRO A 218 -7.28 -4.32 -10.21
C PRO A 218 -7.19 -3.71 -8.81
N LEU A 219 -6.29 -2.74 -8.64
CA LEU A 219 -6.34 -1.79 -7.55
C LEU A 219 -7.39 -0.72 -7.88
N MET A 220 -8.43 -0.62 -7.06
CA MET A 220 -9.53 0.31 -7.28
C MET A 220 -9.36 1.56 -6.42
N VAL A 221 -9.12 2.69 -7.08
CA VAL A 221 -9.10 4.02 -6.47
C VAL A 221 -10.35 4.78 -6.88
N ASP A 222 -11.13 5.25 -5.91
CA ASP A 222 -12.22 6.20 -6.13
C ASP A 222 -11.83 7.55 -5.51
N TYR A 223 -11.97 8.63 -6.26
CA TYR A 223 -11.75 10.01 -5.82
C TYR A 223 -13.06 10.76 -5.85
N ASN A 224 -13.46 11.33 -4.72
CA ASN A 224 -14.75 12.01 -4.54
C ASN A 224 -15.98 11.15 -4.91
N ARG A 225 -15.89 9.85 -4.60
CA ARG A 225 -16.89 8.80 -4.89
C ARG A 225 -17.03 8.42 -6.36
N GLU A 226 -16.18 8.96 -7.23
CA GLU A 226 -16.11 8.59 -8.63
C GLU A 226 -14.92 7.67 -8.90
N PRO A 227 -15.04 6.66 -9.79
CA PRO A 227 -13.92 5.86 -10.23
C PRO A 227 -12.78 6.72 -10.79
N PHE A 228 -11.60 6.61 -10.17
CA PHE A 228 -10.40 7.35 -10.58
C PHE A 228 -9.34 6.43 -11.18
N GLY A 229 -9.14 5.25 -10.58
CA GLY A 229 -8.18 4.24 -11.01
C GLY A 229 -8.71 2.82 -10.88
N ARG A 230 -8.37 1.99 -11.87
CA ARG A 230 -8.67 0.56 -12.01
C ARG A 230 -7.46 -0.18 -12.60
N THR A 231 -6.26 0.34 -12.33
CA THR A 231 -4.99 -0.25 -12.76
C THR A 231 -4.81 -1.61 -12.14
N ASN A 232 -4.31 -2.58 -12.90
CA ASN A 232 -3.99 -3.92 -12.41
C ASN A 232 -2.57 -3.94 -11.82
N ALA A 233 -2.44 -4.41 -10.58
CA ALA A 233 -1.15 -4.51 -9.89
C ALA A 233 -0.20 -5.55 -10.52
N GLY A 234 -0.71 -6.50 -11.31
CA GLY A 234 0.10 -7.50 -12.01
C GLY A 234 0.61 -7.03 -13.37
N VAL A 235 0.16 -5.87 -13.84
CA VAL A 235 0.51 -5.32 -15.16
C VAL A 235 1.54 -4.21 -14.99
N ASP A 236 2.55 -4.18 -15.84
CA ASP A 236 3.65 -3.20 -15.87
C ASP A 236 4.48 -3.10 -14.57
N ALA A 237 4.33 -4.07 -13.66
CA ALA A 237 5.26 -4.26 -12.55
C ALA A 237 6.62 -4.69 -13.12
N THR A 238 7.57 -3.75 -13.15
CA THR A 238 8.95 -3.99 -13.61
C THR A 238 9.73 -4.80 -12.57
N PHE A 239 9.40 -4.62 -11.30
CA PHE A 239 9.97 -5.37 -10.18
C PHE A 239 8.85 -6.00 -9.35
N SER A 240 9.02 -7.25 -8.97
CA SER A 240 8.18 -7.94 -8.02
C SER A 240 8.41 -7.45 -6.58
N LEU A 241 7.47 -7.73 -5.67
CA LEU A 241 7.62 -7.37 -4.26
C LEU A 241 8.84 -8.06 -3.62
N ALA A 242 9.17 -9.28 -4.05
CA ALA A 242 10.33 -10.01 -3.59
C ALA A 242 11.66 -9.37 -4.05
N GLU A 243 11.73 -8.85 -5.28
CA GLU A 243 12.89 -8.08 -5.76
C GLU A 243 13.08 -6.79 -4.97
N LEU A 244 12.00 -6.12 -4.57
CA LEU A 244 12.08 -4.93 -3.71
C LEU A 244 12.59 -5.28 -2.31
N VAL A 245 12.12 -6.38 -1.72
CA VAL A 245 12.63 -6.88 -0.42
C VAL A 245 14.13 -7.20 -0.53
N ALA A 246 14.56 -7.90 -1.57
CA ALA A 246 15.97 -8.21 -1.81
C ALA A 246 16.81 -6.94 -2.02
N HIS A 247 16.29 -5.96 -2.75
CA HIS A 247 16.94 -4.66 -2.93
C HIS A 247 17.16 -3.95 -1.58
N ALA A 248 16.13 -3.90 -0.73
CA ALA A 248 16.21 -3.32 0.61
C ALA A 248 17.23 -4.08 1.50
N ALA A 249 17.28 -5.41 1.37
CA ALA A 249 18.16 -6.27 2.14
C ALA A 249 19.62 -6.29 1.64
N LYS A 250 19.93 -5.71 0.49
CA LYS A 250 21.26 -5.80 -0.17
C LYS A 250 22.45 -5.54 0.75
N THR A 251 22.31 -4.59 1.69
CA THR A 251 23.41 -4.18 2.59
C THR A 251 23.03 -4.19 4.08
N ARG A 252 21.83 -4.64 4.42
CA ARG A 252 21.31 -4.64 5.79
C ARG A 252 20.33 -5.79 5.98
N PRO A 253 20.19 -6.34 7.19
CA PRO A 253 19.05 -7.19 7.48
C PRO A 253 17.77 -6.35 7.55
N LEU A 254 16.63 -6.98 7.33
CA LEU A 254 15.31 -6.40 7.60
C LEU A 254 14.71 -7.18 8.78
N CYS A 255 14.29 -6.49 9.84
CA CYS A 255 13.68 -7.18 10.98
C CYS A 255 12.23 -7.57 10.67
N ALA A 256 11.72 -8.58 11.37
CA ALA A 256 10.31 -8.95 11.33
C ALA A 256 9.39 -7.73 11.56
N GLY A 257 8.35 -7.60 10.73
CA GLY A 257 7.49 -6.42 10.70
C GLY A 257 8.01 -5.28 9.82
N THR A 258 9.10 -5.47 9.07
CA THR A 258 9.48 -4.54 8.00
C THR A 258 8.40 -4.52 6.93
N ILE A 259 7.97 -3.32 6.55
CA ILE A 259 7.00 -3.10 5.48
C ILE A 259 7.74 -2.63 4.22
N ILE A 260 7.51 -3.31 3.09
CA ILE A 260 8.02 -2.95 1.77
C ILE A 260 6.85 -2.60 0.83
N GLY A 261 6.88 -1.39 0.28
CA GLY A 261 5.86 -0.88 -0.65
C GLY A 261 6.23 -1.06 -2.11
N SER A 262 5.24 -1.24 -2.96
CA SER A 262 5.45 -1.35 -4.40
C SER A 262 5.75 0.01 -5.06
N GLY A 263 5.44 1.13 -4.41
CA GLY A 263 5.17 2.39 -5.09
C GLY A 263 3.82 2.37 -5.83
N THR A 264 3.36 3.56 -6.24
CA THR A 264 2.11 3.77 -6.99
C THR A 264 1.91 2.76 -8.12
N VAL A 265 0.80 2.02 -8.10
CA VAL A 265 0.41 1.08 -9.19
C VAL A 265 0.07 1.87 -10.44
N SER A 266 0.78 1.58 -11.54
CA SER A 266 0.67 2.33 -12.79
C SER A 266 0.66 1.39 -13.98
N ASN A 267 -0.24 1.60 -14.93
CA ASN A 267 -0.29 0.84 -16.18
C ASN A 267 -0.20 1.78 -17.39
N GLN A 268 0.41 1.30 -18.45
CA GLN A 268 0.33 1.93 -19.77
C GLN A 268 -1.07 1.72 -20.36
N GLY A 269 -1.46 2.59 -21.29
CA GLY A 269 -2.60 2.36 -22.15
C GLY A 269 -2.34 1.22 -23.14
N ALA A 270 -3.40 0.69 -23.75
CA ALA A 270 -3.32 -0.48 -24.63
C ALA A 270 -2.35 -0.32 -25.81
N ASP A 271 -2.11 0.91 -26.26
CA ASP A 271 -1.19 1.25 -27.37
C ASP A 271 0.20 1.70 -26.88
N GLY A 272 0.53 1.50 -25.59
CA GLY A 272 1.76 2.03 -24.96
C GLY A 272 1.72 3.53 -24.70
N ASP A 273 0.53 4.14 -24.77
CA ASP A 273 0.31 5.53 -24.39
C ASP A 273 0.20 5.69 -22.86
N PRO A 274 0.16 6.91 -22.31
CA PRO A 274 0.04 7.14 -20.87
C PRO A 274 -1.25 6.64 -20.18
N GLY A 275 -2.16 5.99 -20.91
CA GLY A 275 -3.48 5.63 -20.41
C GLY A 275 -4.46 6.81 -20.39
N LYS A 276 -5.74 6.49 -20.21
CA LYS A 276 -6.85 7.45 -20.16
C LYS A 276 -7.57 7.39 -18.82
N PRO A 277 -8.23 8.49 -18.39
CA PRO A 277 -9.13 8.46 -17.24
C PRO A 277 -10.22 7.39 -17.38
N VAL A 278 -10.72 6.88 -16.25
CA VAL A 278 -11.86 5.92 -16.24
C VAL A 278 -13.10 6.51 -16.92
N SER A 279 -13.36 7.81 -16.73
CA SER A 279 -14.46 8.54 -17.38
C SER A 279 -14.37 8.59 -18.91
N GLU A 280 -13.19 8.31 -19.47
CA GLU A 280 -12.92 8.26 -20.91
C GLU A 280 -12.72 6.82 -21.42
N GLY A 281 -13.05 5.83 -20.60
CA GLY A 281 -12.95 4.40 -20.94
C GLY A 281 -11.57 3.77 -20.74
N GLY A 282 -10.63 4.45 -20.09
CA GLY A 282 -9.34 3.88 -19.71
C GLY A 282 -9.33 3.22 -18.33
N LEU A 283 -8.15 2.76 -17.90
CA LEU A 283 -7.96 2.21 -16.55
C LEU A 283 -7.79 3.30 -15.49
N GLY A 284 -7.58 4.56 -15.87
CA GLY A 284 -7.28 5.64 -14.93
C GLY A 284 -5.95 5.46 -14.22
N TYR A 285 -5.84 6.02 -13.02
CA TYR A 285 -4.56 6.25 -12.34
C TYR A 285 -4.66 5.98 -10.85
N SER A 286 -3.54 5.66 -10.21
CA SER A 286 -3.50 5.45 -8.75
C SER A 286 -3.06 6.70 -7.98
N CYS A 287 -2.77 7.81 -8.67
CA CYS A 287 -2.49 9.12 -8.07
C CYS A 287 -2.92 10.29 -8.98
N ILE A 288 -3.15 11.47 -8.40
CA ILE A 288 -3.48 12.70 -9.15
C ILE A 288 -2.26 13.23 -9.91
N ALA A 289 -1.05 12.96 -9.43
CA ALA A 289 0.16 13.37 -10.13
C ALA A 289 0.22 12.84 -11.57
N GLU A 290 -0.14 11.58 -11.82
CA GLU A 290 -0.12 10.97 -13.15
C GLU A 290 -1.03 11.69 -14.14
N ILE A 291 -2.32 11.87 -13.81
CA ILE A 291 -3.24 12.59 -14.69
C ILE A 291 -2.76 14.02 -14.96
N ARG A 292 -2.21 14.71 -13.94
CA ARG A 292 -1.63 16.04 -14.10
C ARG A 292 -0.41 16.06 -15.04
N MET A 293 0.44 15.04 -14.98
CA MET A 293 1.58 14.91 -15.90
C MET A 293 1.09 14.70 -17.33
N ILE A 294 0.06 13.88 -17.53
CA ILE A 294 -0.54 13.62 -18.84
C ILE A 294 -1.19 14.88 -19.41
N GLU A 295 -1.96 15.61 -18.61
CA GLU A 295 -2.53 16.91 -18.98
C GLU A 295 -1.45 17.92 -19.38
N THR A 296 -0.34 17.93 -18.65
CA THR A 296 0.81 18.80 -18.96
C THR A 296 1.47 18.40 -20.28
N ILE A 297 1.66 17.11 -20.53
CA ILE A 297 2.22 16.61 -21.81
C ILE A 297 1.29 16.95 -22.98
N ALA A 298 -0.03 16.83 -22.79
CA ALA A 298 -1.02 17.03 -23.85
C ALA A 298 -1.36 18.51 -24.12
N SER A 299 -1.41 19.33 -23.07
CA SER A 299 -1.94 20.70 -23.14
C SER A 299 -1.04 21.79 -22.53
N GLY A 300 0.15 21.43 -22.04
CA GLY A 300 1.15 22.36 -21.51
C GLY A 300 0.96 22.74 -20.04
N GLU A 301 -0.21 22.46 -19.45
CA GLU A 301 -0.50 22.73 -18.04
C GLU A 301 -1.42 21.66 -17.43
N PRO A 302 -1.32 21.40 -16.11
CA PRO A 302 -2.22 20.50 -15.42
C PRO A 302 -3.56 21.19 -15.09
N LYS A 303 -4.68 20.49 -15.31
CA LYS A 303 -6.05 20.96 -15.07
C LYS A 303 -6.65 20.37 -13.80
N THR A 304 -6.40 19.09 -13.53
CA THR A 304 -6.95 18.40 -12.37
C THR A 304 -6.29 18.91 -11.08
N PRO A 305 -7.03 19.51 -10.13
CA PRO A 305 -6.43 19.97 -8.87
C PRO A 305 -6.04 18.80 -7.98
N PHE A 306 -5.05 19.02 -7.11
CA PHE A 306 -4.76 18.13 -5.99
C PHE A 306 -5.90 18.16 -4.96
N MET A 307 -5.90 17.18 -4.04
CA MET A 307 -6.92 17.08 -3.00
C MET A 307 -6.88 18.29 -2.06
N ARG A 308 -8.06 18.71 -1.62
CA ARG A 308 -8.30 19.77 -0.64
C ARG A 308 -9.22 19.26 0.47
N SER A 309 -9.36 20.05 1.54
CA SER A 309 -10.26 19.71 2.64
C SER A 309 -11.68 19.39 2.13
N GLY A 310 -12.25 18.28 2.61
CA GLY A 310 -13.55 17.74 2.21
C GLY A 310 -13.49 16.77 1.02
N ASP A 311 -12.36 16.68 0.30
CA ASP A 311 -12.20 15.64 -0.71
C ASP A 311 -12.01 14.26 -0.05
N THR A 312 -12.46 13.21 -0.75
CA THR A 312 -12.45 11.84 -0.25
C THR A 312 -11.72 10.90 -1.20
N VAL A 313 -10.95 9.97 -0.64
CA VAL A 313 -10.30 8.89 -1.38
C VAL A 313 -10.74 7.54 -0.81
N LYS A 314 -10.97 6.57 -1.69
CA LYS A 314 -11.20 5.18 -1.32
C LYS A 314 -10.28 4.27 -2.14
N ILE A 315 -9.53 3.39 -1.46
CA ILE A 315 -8.65 2.40 -2.09
C ILE A 315 -9.07 1.02 -1.61
N GLN A 316 -9.33 0.12 -2.55
CA GLN A 316 -9.71 -1.27 -2.27
C GLN A 316 -9.26 -2.20 -3.39
N MET A 317 -9.31 -3.50 -3.13
CA MET A 317 -9.13 -4.54 -4.14
C MET A 317 -10.19 -5.63 -3.91
N LEU A 318 -10.77 -6.09 -5.01
CA LEU A 318 -11.79 -7.13 -5.02
C LEU A 318 -11.23 -8.42 -5.62
N ASP A 319 -11.68 -9.56 -5.13
CA ASP A 319 -11.40 -10.86 -5.74
C ASP A 319 -12.23 -11.07 -7.02
N ALA A 320 -12.03 -12.22 -7.68
CA ALA A 320 -12.76 -12.59 -8.90
C ALA A 320 -14.29 -12.70 -8.70
N ASP A 321 -14.76 -12.92 -7.47
CA ASP A 321 -16.18 -12.96 -7.10
C ASP A 321 -16.72 -11.56 -6.74
N GLY A 322 -15.90 -10.52 -6.81
CA GLY A 322 -16.26 -9.15 -6.46
C GLY A 322 -16.30 -8.88 -4.95
N ARG A 323 -15.73 -9.75 -4.11
CA ARG A 323 -15.65 -9.55 -2.65
C ARG A 323 -14.38 -8.80 -2.28
N SER A 324 -14.45 -7.94 -1.26
CA SER A 324 -13.28 -7.20 -0.80
C SER A 324 -12.26 -8.13 -0.13
N ILE A 325 -11.00 -8.04 -0.55
CA ILE A 325 -9.91 -8.84 0.00
C ILE A 325 -9.41 -8.24 1.33
N PHE A 326 -9.07 -6.96 1.29
CA PHE A 326 -8.36 -6.25 2.38
C PHE A 326 -9.26 -5.31 3.20
N GLY A 327 -10.53 -5.19 2.85
CA GLY A 327 -11.36 -4.03 3.22
C GLY A 327 -11.01 -2.82 2.35
N ALA A 328 -11.40 -1.64 2.81
CA ALA A 328 -11.13 -0.39 2.11
C ALA A 328 -10.45 0.64 3.01
N ILE A 329 -9.35 1.21 2.50
CA ILE A 329 -8.89 2.52 2.94
C ILE A 329 -9.96 3.51 2.44
N ARG A 330 -10.50 4.33 3.32
CA ARG A 330 -11.45 5.40 2.97
C ARG A 330 -11.21 6.59 3.88
N GLN A 331 -10.64 7.64 3.31
CA GLN A 331 -10.19 8.81 4.05
C GLN A 331 -10.79 10.08 3.46
N GLU A 332 -10.97 11.08 4.33
CA GLU A 332 -11.33 12.45 3.97
C GLU A 332 -10.16 13.36 4.30
N VAL A 333 -9.84 14.31 3.43
CA VAL A 333 -8.84 15.34 3.73
C VAL A 333 -9.45 16.37 4.68
N VAL A 334 -8.79 16.68 5.78
CA VAL A 334 -9.26 17.62 6.80
C VAL A 334 -8.22 18.71 7.05
N ALA A 335 -8.65 19.98 7.03
CA ALA A 335 -7.79 21.10 7.39
C ALA A 335 -7.38 21.05 8.87
N VAL A 336 -6.11 21.32 9.15
CA VAL A 336 -5.53 21.38 10.52
C VAL A 336 -4.87 22.71 10.81
#